data_AF-A0A933G7T1-F1
#
_entry.id   AF-A0A933G7T1-F1
#
_cell.length_a   1.000
_cell.length_b   1.000
_cell.length_c   1.000
_cell.angle_alpha   90.00
_cell.angle_beta   90.00
_cell.angle_gamma   90.00
#
_symmetry.space_group_name_H-M   'P 1'
#
loop_
_entity.id
_entity.type
_entity.pdbx_description
1 polymer ?
#
loop_
_entity_poly.entity_id
_entity_poly.type
_entity_poly.pdbx_seq_one_letter_code
_entity_poly.pdbx_strand_id
1 'polypeptide(L)'
;MLSEPVLRLGRGTVGVASSWRRWSVVLAGLVLTIGCDKPLFPSLVSGPAMGGGGSASQPTAAKVDSAGPAAPGPMPTAASASVRPAVLVTRITFDVLRVRVPQGLFSQSEKIWNHLETSFLPAETIGLLHRNGLRVGRGGADAWPPIRAILETTPRVETSQSSLTLNNGRPLSLEMDLQPKDQILFLYRRDGTLSGAPWRSSSNLLRIEYGISPTNADAVTMEIMPELRLDSASAQGSRGPERWNPTAGLVEPGLVIRELAFRVETAAGEFVVVGPSSATRELPYIAGSLMLREEKEGEKFESVYFLTPTVSRAGGP
;
A
#
# COMPACT_ATOMS: atom_id res chain seq x y z
N MET A 1 -11.81 -4.27 -55.48
CA MET A 1 -13.15 -4.34 -54.86
C MET A 1 -13.05 -5.16 -53.58
N LEU A 2 -12.72 -4.53 -52.46
CA LEU A 2 -12.91 -5.08 -51.11
C LEU A 2 -13.26 -3.88 -50.23
N SER A 3 -14.47 -3.91 -49.68
CA SER A 3 -15.07 -2.86 -48.87
C SER A 3 -14.62 -3.01 -47.41
N GLU A 4 -14.18 -1.91 -46.80
CA GLU A 4 -13.96 -1.83 -45.35
C GLU A 4 -15.29 -1.55 -44.61
N PRO A 5 -15.55 -2.19 -43.46
CA PRO A 5 -16.66 -1.83 -42.60
C PRO A 5 -16.28 -0.70 -41.63
N VAL A 6 -17.02 0.40 -41.69
CA VAL A 6 -16.96 1.52 -40.73
C VAL A 6 -17.74 1.14 -39.46
N LEU A 7 -17.02 0.89 -38.37
CA LEU A 7 -17.61 0.74 -37.03
C LEU A 7 -17.77 2.12 -36.38
N ARG A 8 -19.03 2.58 -36.29
CA ARG A 8 -19.45 3.74 -35.48
C ARG A 8 -19.56 3.31 -34.01
N LEU A 9 -18.75 3.91 -33.13
CA LEU A 9 -18.94 3.84 -31.68
C LEU A 9 -19.83 5.00 -31.21
N GLY A 10 -20.97 4.66 -30.62
CA GLY A 10 -21.92 5.57 -30.03
C GLY A 10 -21.39 6.24 -28.75
N ARG A 11 -21.70 7.53 -28.60
CA ARG A 11 -21.47 8.30 -27.38
C ARG A 11 -22.50 7.90 -26.32
N GLY A 12 -22.03 7.31 -25.22
CA GLY A 12 -22.73 7.22 -23.95
C GLY A 12 -21.93 7.94 -22.87
N THR A 13 -22.51 8.98 -22.29
CA THR A 13 -21.97 9.78 -21.18
C THR A 13 -22.14 9.04 -19.85
N VAL A 14 -21.04 8.79 -19.13
CA VAL A 14 -21.00 8.60 -17.67
C VAL A 14 -19.80 9.38 -17.12
N GLY A 15 -20.05 10.18 -16.09
CA GLY A 15 -19.17 11.24 -15.60
C GLY A 15 -18.00 10.80 -14.71
N VAL A 16 -16.98 11.68 -14.71
CA VAL A 16 -15.93 11.94 -13.70
C VAL A 16 -14.88 10.84 -13.40
N ALA A 17 -15.05 9.57 -13.79
CA ALA A 17 -14.05 8.53 -13.47
C ALA A 17 -12.82 8.43 -14.44
N SER A 18 -12.65 9.32 -15.43
CA SER A 18 -11.68 9.10 -16.52
C SER A 18 -10.46 10.03 -16.58
N SER A 19 -10.25 10.93 -15.61
CA SER A 19 -9.14 11.91 -15.70
C SER A 19 -7.73 11.31 -15.56
N TRP A 20 -7.61 10.07 -15.08
CA TRP A 20 -6.34 9.35 -14.92
C TRP A 20 -5.79 8.81 -16.25
N ARG A 21 -6.64 8.49 -17.23
CA ARG A 21 -6.25 7.77 -18.47
C ARG A 21 -5.63 8.65 -19.57
N ARG A 22 -5.48 9.96 -19.36
CA ARG A 22 -4.96 10.90 -20.38
C ARG A 22 -3.47 11.25 -20.27
N TRP A 23 -2.71 10.54 -19.44
CA TRP A 23 -1.29 10.84 -19.17
C TRP A 23 -0.29 10.20 -20.16
N SER A 24 -0.64 10.08 -21.43
CA SER A 24 0.33 9.70 -22.46
C SER A 24 0.81 10.94 -23.23
N VAL A 25 2.05 11.34 -22.93
CA VAL A 25 2.96 12.15 -23.75
C VAL A 25 2.64 13.65 -23.85
N VAL A 26 3.37 14.49 -23.09
CA VAL A 26 4.19 15.62 -23.59
C VAL A 26 5.19 15.98 -22.49
N LEU A 27 6.50 15.80 -22.73
CA LEU A 27 7.55 16.54 -21.99
C LEU A 27 8.79 16.66 -22.89
N ALA A 28 8.76 17.67 -23.76
CA ALA A 28 9.94 18.19 -24.43
C ALA A 28 10.61 19.20 -23.48
N GLY A 29 11.91 19.00 -23.26
CA GLY A 29 12.68 19.63 -22.20
C GLY A 29 12.86 21.14 -22.33
N LEU A 30 12.93 21.78 -21.17
CA LEU A 30 13.56 23.08 -20.99
C LEU A 30 14.45 22.98 -19.74
N VAL A 31 15.76 23.01 -19.95
CA VAL A 31 16.77 23.05 -18.88
C VAL A 31 17.05 24.52 -18.56
N LEU A 32 16.80 24.94 -17.32
CA LEU A 32 17.22 26.24 -16.79
C LEU A 32 18.05 26.01 -15.52
N THR A 33 19.29 26.47 -15.55
CA THR A 33 20.26 26.42 -14.45
C THR A 33 20.34 27.76 -13.75
N ILE A 34 19.96 27.82 -12.47
CA ILE A 34 20.30 28.88 -11.48
C ILE A 34 20.21 28.16 -10.12
N GLY A 35 21.07 28.26 -9.12
CA GLY A 35 22.18 29.13 -8.74
C GLY A 35 22.18 29.10 -7.20
N CYS A 36 23.33 28.81 -6.57
CA CYS A 36 23.51 28.63 -5.13
C CYS A 36 23.11 29.86 -4.29
N ASP A 37 22.58 29.65 -3.08
CA ASP A 37 23.21 30.18 -1.84
C ASP A 37 22.56 29.64 -0.54
N LYS A 38 23.44 29.35 0.43
CA LYS A 38 23.22 29.03 1.87
C LYS A 38 23.28 30.36 2.68
N PRO A 39 22.92 30.49 4.00
CA PRO A 39 23.25 29.52 5.05
C PRO A 39 22.38 29.46 6.36
N LEU A 40 22.74 28.44 7.18
CA LEU A 40 22.87 28.36 8.66
C LEU A 40 21.80 28.96 9.60
N PHE A 41 21.18 28.11 10.45
CA PHE A 41 20.84 28.42 11.85
C PHE A 41 20.85 27.16 12.75
N PRO A 42 20.99 27.30 14.09
CA PRO A 42 21.59 26.31 14.98
C PRO A 42 20.58 25.53 15.85
N SER A 43 21.15 24.54 16.53
CA SER A 43 20.57 23.54 17.44
C SER A 43 20.02 24.07 18.78
N LEU A 44 19.33 23.15 19.46
CA LEU A 44 19.05 23.00 20.90
C LEU A 44 17.75 23.62 21.43
N VAL A 45 16.89 22.78 22.02
CA VAL A 45 16.52 22.80 23.46
C VAL A 45 15.91 21.44 23.84
N SER A 46 16.48 20.79 24.87
CA SER A 46 15.90 19.67 25.62
C SER A 46 14.97 20.18 26.72
N GLY A 47 13.90 19.44 27.02
CA GLY A 47 13.02 19.69 28.18
C GLY A 47 12.50 18.38 28.80
N PRO A 48 12.21 18.35 30.13
CA PRO A 48 12.20 17.15 30.95
C PRO A 48 10.85 16.44 31.06
N ALA A 49 10.93 15.19 31.53
CA ALA A 49 9.85 14.30 31.92
C ALA A 49 9.19 14.67 33.26
N MET A 50 7.86 14.50 33.35
CA MET A 50 7.00 14.22 34.52
C MET A 50 5.66 13.75 33.94
N GLY A 51 4.87 12.81 34.47
CA GLY A 51 4.74 12.21 35.79
C GLY A 51 3.23 11.99 36.03
N GLY A 52 2.85 10.88 36.68
CA GLY A 52 1.49 10.63 37.19
C GLY A 52 0.53 9.97 36.19
N GLY A 53 -0.42 9.13 36.57
CA GLY A 53 -0.93 8.70 37.88
C GLY A 53 -2.09 7.74 37.56
N GLY A 54 -2.25 6.69 38.37
CA GLY A 54 -3.17 5.60 38.07
C GLY A 54 -4.65 5.95 38.18
N SER A 55 -5.49 5.05 37.67
CA SER A 55 -6.78 4.74 38.28
C SER A 55 -7.30 3.42 37.71
N ALA A 56 -7.40 2.40 38.57
CA ALA A 56 -7.98 1.11 38.24
C ALA A 56 -9.49 1.17 38.52
N SER A 57 -10.32 0.87 37.52
CA SER A 57 -11.77 0.76 37.67
C SER A 57 -12.21 -0.70 37.49
N GLN A 58 -12.87 -1.24 38.51
CA GLN A 58 -13.53 -2.54 38.53
C GLN A 58 -14.76 -2.55 37.61
N PRO A 59 -15.07 -3.68 36.93
CA PRO A 59 -16.36 -3.88 36.31
C PRO A 59 -17.37 -4.54 37.27
N THR A 60 -18.54 -3.93 37.37
CA THR A 60 -19.73 -4.37 38.11
C THR A 60 -20.43 -5.51 37.37
N ALA A 61 -20.70 -6.61 38.07
CA ALA A 61 -21.45 -7.76 37.55
C ALA A 61 -22.94 -7.42 37.38
N ALA A 62 -23.47 -7.57 36.17
CA ALA A 62 -24.90 -7.43 35.87
C ALA A 62 -25.59 -8.80 35.89
N LYS A 63 -26.73 -8.81 36.59
CA LYS A 63 -27.64 -9.92 36.87
C LYS A 63 -28.45 -10.30 35.63
N VAL A 64 -28.45 -11.60 35.29
CA VAL A 64 -29.26 -12.18 34.20
C VAL A 64 -30.56 -12.69 34.81
N ASP A 65 -31.69 -12.07 34.44
CA ASP A 65 -33.03 -12.51 34.82
C ASP A 65 -33.58 -13.50 33.77
N SER A 66 -33.94 -14.68 34.26
CA SER A 66 -34.58 -15.77 33.53
C SER A 66 -36.09 -15.58 33.41
N ALA A 67 -36.61 -15.54 32.19
CA ALA A 67 -38.02 -15.77 31.84
C ALA A 67 -38.00 -16.55 30.51
N GLY A 68 -38.74 -17.61 30.22
CA GLY A 68 -39.98 -18.20 30.74
C GLY A 68 -40.56 -18.95 29.52
N PRO A 69 -41.03 -20.20 29.62
CA PRO A 69 -41.34 -21.02 28.44
C PRO A 69 -42.66 -20.59 27.77
N ALA A 70 -42.58 -20.12 26.52
CA ALA A 70 -43.74 -19.78 25.69
C ALA A 70 -44.19 -20.95 24.81
N ALA A 71 -45.50 -21.11 24.72
CA ALA A 71 -46.23 -22.24 24.13
C ALA A 71 -46.07 -22.40 22.60
N PRO A 72 -46.22 -23.63 22.07
CA PRO A 72 -46.12 -23.91 20.63
C PRO A 72 -47.37 -23.46 19.86
N GLY A 73 -47.20 -22.51 18.95
CA GLY A 73 -48.21 -22.08 17.98
C GLY A 73 -48.17 -22.87 16.66
N PRO A 74 -49.28 -22.93 15.91
CA PRO A 74 -49.44 -23.76 14.71
C PRO A 74 -48.60 -23.27 13.52
N MET A 75 -48.01 -24.25 12.80
CA MET A 75 -47.13 -24.04 11.66
C MET A 75 -47.87 -23.57 10.40
N PRO A 76 -47.49 -22.43 9.78
CA PRO A 76 -47.94 -22.06 8.44
C PRO A 76 -47.12 -22.80 7.37
N THR A 77 -47.80 -23.60 6.53
CA THR A 77 -47.23 -24.25 5.35
C THR A 77 -47.19 -23.25 4.18
N ALA A 78 -46.12 -22.47 4.08
CA ALA A 78 -45.88 -21.59 2.94
C ALA A 78 -44.90 -22.24 1.95
N ALA A 79 -45.31 -22.36 0.68
CA ALA A 79 -44.49 -22.85 -0.40
C ALA A 79 -43.38 -21.84 -0.73
N SER A 80 -42.17 -22.08 -0.23
CA SER A 80 -40.99 -21.26 -0.49
C SER A 80 -40.52 -21.47 -1.93
N ALA A 81 -40.80 -20.50 -2.82
CA ALA A 81 -40.13 -20.41 -4.11
C ALA A 81 -38.63 -20.27 -3.88
N SER A 82 -37.83 -21.20 -4.41
CA SER A 82 -36.39 -21.18 -4.25
C SER A 82 -35.78 -20.06 -5.11
N VAL A 83 -35.64 -18.88 -4.52
CA VAL A 83 -34.84 -17.79 -5.09
C VAL A 83 -33.41 -18.30 -5.14
N ARG A 84 -32.95 -18.72 -6.34
CA ARG A 84 -31.54 -19.04 -6.54
C ARG A 84 -30.76 -17.74 -6.39
N PRO A 85 -29.81 -17.64 -5.46
CA PRO A 85 -29.01 -16.43 -5.30
C PRO A 85 -28.25 -16.18 -6.62
N ALA A 86 -28.45 -15.00 -7.21
CA ALA A 86 -27.68 -14.59 -8.38
C ALA A 86 -26.19 -14.55 -7.98
N VAL A 87 -25.36 -15.33 -8.67
CA VAL A 87 -23.92 -15.34 -8.44
C VAL A 87 -23.35 -14.07 -9.06
N LEU A 88 -23.00 -13.10 -8.21
CA LEU A 88 -22.41 -11.84 -8.64
C LEU A 88 -20.90 -11.99 -8.74
N VAL A 89 -20.36 -12.07 -9.97
CA VAL A 89 -18.92 -12.13 -10.18
C VAL A 89 -18.35 -10.73 -9.97
N THR A 90 -17.60 -10.56 -8.87
CA THR A 90 -16.94 -9.29 -8.56
C THR A 90 -15.47 -9.35 -8.96
N ARG A 91 -15.01 -8.30 -9.62
CA ARG A 91 -13.65 -8.13 -10.12
C ARG A 91 -13.07 -6.86 -9.51
N ILE A 92 -11.87 -6.98 -8.93
CA ILE A 92 -11.16 -5.85 -8.34
C ILE A 92 -10.02 -5.47 -9.29
N THR A 93 -9.92 -4.19 -9.64
CA THR A 93 -8.81 -3.67 -10.44
C THR A 93 -8.02 -2.66 -9.62
N PHE A 94 -6.70 -2.82 -9.58
CA PHE A 94 -5.78 -1.90 -8.95
C PHE A 94 -5.10 -1.06 -10.01
N ASP A 95 -5.32 0.25 -9.97
CA ASP A 95 -4.48 1.20 -10.69
C ASP A 95 -3.35 1.63 -9.75
N VAL A 96 -2.12 1.29 -10.14
CA VAL A 96 -0.90 1.56 -9.38
C VAL A 96 -0.11 2.61 -10.12
N LEU A 97 0.11 3.75 -9.47
CA LEU A 97 0.98 4.80 -9.97
C LEU A 97 2.22 4.87 -9.08
N ARG A 98 3.38 4.57 -9.66
CA ARG A 98 4.69 4.79 -9.06
C ARG A 98 5.20 6.15 -9.51
N VAL A 99 5.54 7.00 -8.55
CA VAL A 99 6.19 8.29 -8.79
C VAL A 99 7.57 8.25 -8.16
N ARG A 100 8.60 8.56 -8.96
CA ARG A 100 9.99 8.58 -8.54
C ARG A 100 10.54 9.99 -8.73
N VAL A 101 11.23 10.51 -7.73
CA VAL A 101 11.75 11.89 -7.69
C VAL A 101 13.11 11.92 -7.00
N PRO A 102 13.93 12.97 -7.19
CA PRO A 102 15.16 13.16 -6.41
C PRO A 102 14.87 13.15 -4.91
N GLN A 103 15.81 12.60 -4.12
CA GLN A 103 15.64 12.43 -2.69
C GLN A 103 15.28 13.74 -1.97
N GLY A 104 14.32 13.68 -1.06
CA GLY A 104 13.95 14.77 -0.15
C GLY A 104 12.59 15.36 -0.44
N LEU A 105 12.06 15.22 -1.66
CA LEU A 105 10.70 15.67 -1.94
C LEU A 105 9.67 14.91 -1.10
N PHE A 106 9.78 13.60 -0.95
CA PHE A 106 8.77 12.83 -0.21
C PHE A 106 9.12 12.67 1.27
N SER A 107 10.40 12.42 1.57
CA SER A 107 10.83 12.20 2.96
C SER A 107 10.90 13.49 3.80
N GLN A 108 11.12 14.66 3.18
CA GLN A 108 11.29 15.94 3.90
C GLN A 108 10.16 16.94 3.67
N SER A 109 9.46 16.88 2.53
CA SER A 109 8.36 17.80 2.25
C SER A 109 7.05 17.29 2.83
N GLU A 110 6.47 18.05 3.73
CA GLU A 110 5.11 17.81 4.22
C GLU A 110 4.04 18.23 3.19
N LYS A 111 4.42 18.89 2.09
CA LYS A 111 3.45 19.46 1.14
C LYS A 111 2.46 18.43 0.59
N ILE A 112 2.95 17.26 0.17
CA ILE A 112 2.09 16.19 -0.37
C ILE A 112 1.30 15.54 0.75
N TRP A 113 1.96 15.28 1.88
CA TRP A 113 1.35 14.59 3.02
C TRP A 113 0.26 15.41 3.73
N ASN A 114 0.32 16.74 3.66
CA ASN A 114 -0.73 17.64 4.17
C ASN A 114 -2.08 17.49 3.45
N HIS A 115 -2.08 16.91 2.25
CA HIS A 115 -3.31 16.62 1.49
C HIS A 115 -3.82 15.20 1.73
N LEU A 116 -3.16 14.42 2.58
CA LEU A 116 -3.49 13.03 2.86
C LEU A 116 -3.92 12.87 4.32
N GLU A 117 -4.91 12.03 4.54
CA GLU A 117 -5.30 11.60 5.87
C GLU A 117 -4.32 10.54 6.36
N THR A 118 -3.63 10.81 7.48
CA THR A 118 -2.70 9.85 8.10
C THR A 118 -3.23 9.26 9.41
N SER A 119 -4.32 9.80 9.95
CA SER A 119 -4.87 9.45 11.28
C SER A 119 -5.80 8.23 11.29
N PHE A 120 -5.97 7.54 10.16
CA PHE A 120 -6.82 6.35 10.07
C PHE A 120 -6.15 5.08 10.67
N LEU A 121 -4.83 5.12 10.92
CA LEU A 121 -4.10 4.07 11.61
C LEU A 121 -3.90 4.41 13.10
N PRO A 122 -3.78 3.39 13.98
CA PRO A 122 -3.37 3.62 15.36
C PRO A 122 -2.02 4.32 15.44
N ALA A 123 -1.86 5.25 16.40
CA ALA A 123 -0.63 6.02 16.58
C ALA A 123 0.62 5.14 16.77
N GLU A 124 0.48 4.01 17.46
CA GLU A 124 1.56 3.03 17.63
C GLU A 124 2.03 2.47 16.27
N THR A 125 1.10 2.10 15.40
CA THR A 125 1.39 1.60 14.04
C THR A 125 2.06 2.69 13.20
N ILE A 126 1.56 3.92 13.25
CA ILE A 126 2.17 5.06 12.53
C ILE A 126 3.62 5.27 13.00
N GLY A 127 3.85 5.28 14.32
CA GLY A 127 5.18 5.44 14.89
C GLY A 127 6.13 4.30 14.50
N LEU A 128 5.63 3.06 14.46
CA LEU A 128 6.42 1.91 14.04
C LEU A 128 6.78 1.97 12.55
N LEU A 129 5.83 2.30 11.68
CA LEU A 129 6.06 2.49 10.25
C LEU A 129 7.08 3.61 10.02
N HIS A 130 6.91 4.74 10.70
CA HIS A 130 7.79 5.90 10.59
C HIS A 130 9.24 5.57 10.96
N ARG A 131 9.48 4.88 12.10
CA ARG A 131 10.81 4.41 12.52
C ARG A 131 11.45 3.43 11.53
N ASN A 132 10.63 2.67 10.82
CA ASN A 132 11.08 1.75 9.78
C ASN A 132 11.14 2.38 8.38
N GLY A 133 11.02 3.71 8.29
CA GLY A 133 11.24 4.43 7.04
C GLY A 133 10.00 4.51 6.15
N LEU A 134 8.85 4.08 6.63
CA LEU A 134 7.60 4.04 5.86
C LEU A 134 6.64 5.12 6.35
N ARG A 135 5.92 5.72 5.43
CA ARG A 135 4.81 6.63 5.68
C ARG A 135 3.63 6.22 4.81
N VAL A 136 2.44 6.30 5.38
CA VAL A 136 1.20 5.91 4.72
C VAL A 136 0.20 7.05 4.84
N GLY A 137 -0.53 7.30 3.77
CA GLY A 137 -1.65 8.25 3.75
C GLY A 137 -2.81 7.70 2.93
N ARG A 138 -4.02 8.17 3.22
CA ARG A 138 -5.23 7.93 2.41
C ARG A 138 -5.69 9.26 1.81
N GLY A 139 -6.08 9.26 0.55
CA GLY A 139 -6.56 10.44 -0.15
C GLY A 139 -7.85 10.18 -0.91
N GLY A 140 -8.73 11.18 -0.96
CA GLY A 140 -9.89 11.22 -1.85
C GLY A 140 -9.56 11.84 -3.21
N ALA A 141 -10.53 11.85 -4.12
CA ALA A 141 -10.36 12.44 -5.46
C ALA A 141 -9.99 13.94 -5.44
N ASP A 142 -10.37 14.66 -4.39
CA ASP A 142 -10.09 16.08 -4.14
C ASP A 142 -8.66 16.36 -3.66
N ALA A 143 -8.00 15.37 -3.06
CA ALA A 143 -6.58 15.45 -2.69
C ALA A 143 -5.65 15.39 -3.91
N TRP A 144 -6.11 14.84 -5.04
CA TRP A 144 -5.26 14.60 -6.21
C TRP A 144 -4.80 15.86 -6.96
N PRO A 145 -5.67 16.86 -7.27
CA PRO A 145 -5.25 18.08 -7.96
C PRO A 145 -4.06 18.83 -7.31
N PRO A 146 -4.04 19.10 -5.98
CA PRO A 146 -2.89 19.78 -5.38
C PRO A 146 -1.62 18.90 -5.37
N ILE A 147 -1.75 17.59 -5.15
CA ILE A 147 -0.62 16.65 -5.23
C ILE A 147 -0.02 16.67 -6.64
N ARG A 148 -0.86 16.61 -7.67
CA ARG A 148 -0.46 16.70 -9.07
C ARG A 148 0.30 18.00 -9.35
N ALA A 149 -0.20 19.15 -8.91
CA ALA A 149 0.47 20.43 -9.11
C ALA A 149 1.87 20.46 -8.48
N ILE A 150 2.05 19.84 -7.31
CA ILE A 150 3.37 19.70 -6.67
C ILE A 150 4.29 18.81 -7.51
N LEU A 151 3.79 17.70 -8.05
CA LEU A 151 4.58 16.79 -8.88
C LEU A 151 4.96 17.44 -10.23
N GLU A 152 4.03 18.16 -10.89
CA GLU A 152 4.28 18.82 -12.17
C GLU A 152 5.31 19.97 -12.07
N THR A 153 5.40 20.62 -10.92
CA THR A 153 6.39 21.68 -10.67
C THR A 153 7.75 21.13 -10.22
N THR A 154 7.84 19.85 -9.88
CA THR A 154 9.08 19.22 -9.44
C THR A 154 9.90 18.78 -10.64
N PRO A 155 11.18 19.18 -10.75
CA PRO A 155 12.03 18.72 -11.84
C PRO A 155 12.33 17.21 -11.71
N ARG A 156 12.45 16.53 -12.85
CA ARG A 156 12.93 15.14 -12.94
C ARG A 156 12.04 14.11 -12.22
N VAL A 157 10.74 14.33 -12.26
CA VAL A 157 9.75 13.34 -11.83
C VAL A 157 9.61 12.27 -12.90
N GLU A 158 9.84 11.01 -12.53
CA GLU A 158 9.58 9.83 -13.35
C GLU A 158 8.29 9.16 -12.86
N THR A 159 7.33 8.92 -13.76
CA THR A 159 6.07 8.25 -13.41
C THR A 159 5.93 6.93 -14.18
N SER A 160 5.47 5.88 -13.50
CA SER A 160 5.10 4.61 -14.12
C SER A 160 3.72 4.19 -13.62
N GLN A 161 2.84 3.81 -14.55
CA GLN A 161 1.49 3.40 -14.23
C GLN A 161 1.24 1.96 -14.70
N SER A 162 0.63 1.16 -13.83
CA SER A 162 0.16 -0.17 -14.17
C SER A 162 -1.29 -0.36 -13.69
N SER A 163 -2.04 -1.18 -14.40
CA SER A 163 -3.43 -1.53 -14.05
C SER A 163 -3.53 -3.05 -13.99
N LEU A 164 -3.96 -3.56 -12.85
CA LEU A 164 -3.93 -4.99 -12.53
C LEU A 164 -5.33 -5.44 -12.11
N THR A 165 -5.95 -6.26 -12.95
CA THR A 165 -7.27 -6.83 -12.70
C THR A 165 -7.17 -8.21 -12.09
N LEU A 166 -7.79 -8.41 -10.94
CA LEU A 166 -7.71 -9.63 -10.14
C LEU A 166 -9.09 -10.27 -9.99
N ASN A 167 -9.14 -11.59 -10.21
CA ASN A 167 -10.38 -12.37 -10.25
C ASN A 167 -10.39 -13.57 -9.29
N ASN A 168 -9.30 -13.81 -8.55
CA ASN A 168 -9.05 -15.10 -7.87
C ASN A 168 -8.69 -14.98 -6.39
N GLY A 169 -8.84 -13.79 -5.78
CA GLY A 169 -8.49 -13.54 -4.38
C GLY A 169 -7.01 -13.77 -4.05
N ARG A 170 -6.14 -13.89 -5.06
CA ARG A 170 -4.70 -14.00 -4.82
C ARG A 170 -4.15 -12.64 -4.40
N PRO A 171 -3.19 -12.60 -3.47
CA PRO A 171 -2.47 -11.39 -3.12
C PRO A 171 -1.87 -10.74 -4.37
N LEU A 172 -1.90 -9.42 -4.41
CA LEU A 172 -1.20 -8.62 -5.39
C LEU A 172 0.22 -8.36 -4.89
N SER A 173 1.23 -8.68 -5.70
CA SER A 173 2.63 -8.37 -5.38
C SER A 173 3.13 -7.27 -6.31
N LEU A 174 3.64 -6.19 -5.72
CA LEU A 174 4.27 -5.08 -6.43
C LEU A 174 5.78 -5.18 -6.28
N GLU A 175 6.47 -5.56 -7.35
CA GLU A 175 7.93 -5.60 -7.39
C GLU A 175 8.49 -4.18 -7.47
N MET A 176 9.42 -3.87 -6.55
CA MET A 176 10.00 -2.53 -6.41
C MET A 176 11.39 -2.45 -7.03
N ASP A 177 12.15 -3.54 -6.91
CA ASP A 177 13.46 -3.72 -7.53
C ASP A 177 13.33 -4.36 -8.91
N LEU A 178 14.22 -3.98 -9.82
CA LEU A 178 14.35 -4.62 -11.14
C LEU A 178 15.25 -5.85 -11.10
N GLN A 179 16.16 -5.92 -10.13
CA GLN A 179 17.14 -7.00 -9.98
C GLN A 179 17.33 -7.35 -8.50
N PRO A 180 17.47 -8.64 -8.16
CA PRO A 180 17.81 -9.04 -6.80
C PRO A 180 19.15 -8.46 -6.36
N LYS A 181 19.26 -8.08 -5.09
CA LYS A 181 20.47 -7.49 -4.49
C LYS A 181 20.79 -8.06 -3.12
N ASP A 182 22.06 -8.00 -2.76
CA ASP A 182 22.52 -8.27 -1.40
C ASP A 182 22.25 -7.04 -0.55
N GLN A 183 21.56 -7.21 0.57
CA GLN A 183 21.20 -6.12 1.46
C GLN A 183 21.19 -6.58 2.92
N ILE A 184 21.32 -5.62 3.84
CA ILE A 184 21.16 -5.85 5.27
C ILE A 184 19.92 -5.10 5.68
N LEU A 185 18.92 -5.82 6.19
CA LEU A 185 17.70 -5.23 6.71
C LEU A 185 17.81 -5.06 8.21
N PHE A 186 17.65 -3.84 8.70
CA PHE A 186 17.35 -3.54 10.10
C PHE A 186 15.87 -3.22 10.26
N LEU A 187 15.27 -3.77 11.31
CA LEU A 187 13.85 -3.65 11.61
C LEU A 187 13.67 -3.23 13.06
N TYR A 188 13.02 -2.09 13.28
CA TYR A 188 12.48 -1.73 14.59
C TYR A 188 11.21 -2.54 14.84
N ARG A 189 11.16 -3.20 15.99
CA ARG A 189 10.00 -3.98 16.45
C ARG A 189 9.06 -3.12 17.30
N ARG A 190 7.90 -3.69 17.66
CA ARG A 190 6.90 -3.02 18.52
C ARG A 190 7.44 -2.70 19.92
N ASP A 191 8.29 -3.55 20.47
CA ASP A 191 8.96 -3.34 21.75
C ASP A 191 10.09 -2.28 21.71
N GLY A 192 10.32 -1.67 20.54
CA GLY A 192 11.36 -0.67 20.32
C GLY A 192 12.75 -1.26 20.06
N THR A 193 12.93 -2.58 20.13
CA THR A 193 14.21 -3.22 19.82
C THR A 193 14.51 -3.14 18.32
N LEU A 194 15.81 -3.06 18.00
CA LEU A 194 16.31 -3.05 16.63
C LEU A 194 16.98 -4.41 16.34
N SER A 195 16.47 -5.14 15.36
CA SER A 195 17.07 -6.40 14.90
C SER A 195 17.52 -6.28 13.45
N GLY A 196 18.68 -6.85 13.11
CA GLY A 196 19.23 -6.83 11.75
C GLY A 196 19.56 -8.22 11.23
N ALA A 197 19.38 -8.45 9.93
CA ALA A 197 19.78 -9.68 9.26
C ALA A 197 20.26 -9.41 7.82
N PRO A 198 21.28 -10.13 7.33
CA PRO A 198 21.68 -10.07 5.93
C PRO A 198 20.72 -10.90 5.05
N TRP A 199 20.42 -10.37 3.86
CA TRP A 199 19.57 -10.97 2.83
C TRP A 199 20.32 -10.94 1.50
N ARG A 200 20.71 -12.12 1.01
CA ARG A 200 21.47 -12.25 -0.24
C ARG A 200 20.54 -12.49 -1.42
N SER A 201 20.84 -11.89 -2.57
CA SER A 201 20.05 -12.03 -3.80
C SER A 201 18.55 -11.88 -3.54
N SER A 202 18.18 -10.82 -2.84
CA SER A 202 16.78 -10.57 -2.45
C SER A 202 16.20 -9.40 -3.25
N SER A 203 14.90 -9.49 -3.54
CA SER A 203 14.12 -8.43 -4.15
C SER A 203 13.12 -7.88 -3.13
N ASN A 204 12.89 -6.57 -3.17
CA ASN A 204 11.88 -5.89 -2.37
C ASN A 204 10.52 -5.89 -3.10
N LEU A 205 9.46 -6.25 -2.36
CA LEU A 205 8.08 -6.23 -2.85
C LEU A 205 7.15 -5.57 -1.82
N LEU A 206 6.05 -5.00 -2.31
CA LEU A 206 4.85 -4.79 -1.50
C LEU A 206 3.83 -5.85 -1.82
N ARG A 207 3.50 -6.67 -0.82
CA ARG A 207 2.41 -7.62 -0.88
C ARG A 207 1.12 -6.95 -0.40
N ILE A 208 0.05 -7.10 -1.17
CA ILE A 208 -1.25 -6.51 -0.90
C ILE A 208 -2.27 -7.66 -0.88
N GLU A 209 -2.74 -7.99 0.31
CA GLU A 209 -3.91 -8.84 0.48
C GLU A 209 -5.15 -7.96 0.47
N TYR A 210 -6.23 -8.40 -0.17
CA TYR A 210 -7.40 -7.55 -0.36
C TYR A 210 -8.71 -8.34 -0.37
N GLY A 211 -9.79 -7.64 -0.07
CA GLY A 211 -11.15 -8.16 -0.13
C GLY A 211 -12.16 -7.03 -0.23
N ILE A 212 -13.39 -7.37 -0.63
CA ILE A 212 -14.51 -6.43 -0.61
C ILE A 212 -14.87 -6.17 0.86
N SER A 213 -15.09 -4.90 1.22
CA SER A 213 -15.53 -4.56 2.57
C SER A 213 -16.91 -5.19 2.86
N PRO A 214 -17.11 -5.83 4.01
CA PRO A 214 -18.41 -6.41 4.37
C PRO A 214 -19.47 -5.34 4.66
N THR A 215 -19.05 -4.11 4.98
CA THR A 215 -19.93 -2.97 5.28
C THR A 215 -20.24 -2.13 4.04
N ASN A 216 -19.34 -2.12 3.05
CA ASN A 216 -19.51 -1.36 1.81
C ASN A 216 -19.05 -2.18 0.60
N ALA A 217 -20.01 -2.60 -0.23
CA ALA A 217 -19.75 -3.46 -1.38
C ALA A 217 -18.94 -2.79 -2.50
N ASP A 218 -18.79 -1.45 -2.47
CA ASP A 218 -17.97 -0.68 -3.40
C ASP A 218 -16.59 -0.32 -2.82
N ALA A 219 -16.33 -0.65 -1.55
CA ALA A 219 -15.05 -0.43 -0.89
C ALA A 219 -14.19 -1.70 -0.89
N VAL A 220 -12.87 -1.49 -0.91
CA VAL A 220 -11.88 -2.55 -0.82
C VAL A 220 -11.12 -2.39 0.49
N THR A 221 -11.11 -3.46 1.29
CA THR A 221 -10.14 -3.60 2.38
C THR A 221 -8.83 -4.10 1.80
N MET A 222 -7.73 -3.44 2.14
CA MET A 222 -6.37 -3.86 1.81
C MET A 222 -5.55 -4.06 3.08
N GLU A 223 -4.75 -5.12 3.12
CA GLU A 223 -3.66 -5.32 4.07
C GLU A 223 -2.34 -5.29 3.29
N ILE A 224 -1.54 -4.26 3.54
CA ILE A 224 -0.31 -3.97 2.80
C ILE A 224 0.87 -4.36 3.68
N MET A 225 1.77 -5.18 3.14
CA MET A 225 2.89 -5.77 3.84
C MET A 225 4.18 -5.64 3.01
N PRO A 226 5.25 -5.07 3.59
CA PRO A 226 6.58 -5.22 3.04
C PRO A 226 7.02 -6.69 2.97
N GLU A 227 7.63 -7.08 1.86
CA GLU A 227 8.13 -8.44 1.65
C GLU A 227 9.53 -8.41 1.03
N LEU A 228 10.43 -9.24 1.57
CA LEU A 228 11.70 -9.58 0.95
C LEU A 228 11.59 -10.96 0.34
N ARG A 229 11.77 -11.08 -0.97
CA ARG A 229 11.78 -12.38 -1.65
C ARG A 229 13.19 -12.76 -2.03
N LEU A 230 13.62 -13.95 -1.65
CA LEU A 230 14.91 -14.50 -2.09
C LEU A 230 14.76 -15.09 -3.49
N ASP A 231 15.74 -14.84 -4.35
CA ASP A 231 15.80 -15.50 -5.65
C ASP A 231 16.00 -17.02 -5.45
N SER A 232 15.21 -17.80 -6.18
CA SER A 232 15.16 -19.27 -6.04
C SER A 232 16.48 -19.92 -6.44
N ALA A 233 17.26 -19.31 -7.34
CA ALA A 233 18.58 -19.79 -7.70
C ALA A 233 19.55 -19.79 -6.50
N SER A 234 19.51 -18.74 -5.68
CA SER A 234 20.33 -18.63 -4.47
C SER A 234 19.84 -19.56 -3.35
N ALA A 235 18.53 -19.84 -3.29
CA ALA A 235 17.97 -20.81 -2.35
C ALA A 235 18.42 -22.26 -2.61
N GLN A 236 18.84 -22.59 -3.84
CA GLN A 236 19.33 -23.93 -4.18
C GLN A 236 20.77 -24.18 -3.70
N GLY A 237 21.56 -23.13 -3.44
CA GLY A 237 22.99 -23.22 -3.13
C GLY A 237 23.33 -23.77 -1.74
N SER A 238 22.37 -23.89 -0.81
CA SER A 238 22.60 -24.46 0.52
C SER A 238 22.23 -25.95 0.62
N ARG A 239 21.92 -26.62 -0.50
CA ARG A 239 21.68 -28.07 -0.53
C ARG A 239 23.01 -28.81 -0.38
N GLY A 240 23.40 -29.07 0.87
CA GLY A 240 24.43 -30.07 1.16
C GLY A 240 24.04 -31.46 0.63
N PRO A 241 25.00 -32.37 0.42
CA PRO A 241 24.78 -33.70 -0.17
C PRO A 241 23.93 -34.65 0.70
N GLU A 242 23.51 -34.23 1.90
CA GLU A 242 22.86 -35.08 2.88
C GLU A 242 21.36 -34.75 2.97
N ARG A 243 20.54 -35.62 2.37
CA ARG A 243 19.06 -35.60 2.30
C ARG A 243 18.41 -34.62 1.31
N TRP A 244 18.23 -35.10 0.08
CA TRP A 244 17.15 -34.65 -0.78
C TRP A 244 15.79 -34.92 -0.10
N ASN A 245 15.07 -33.87 0.29
CA ASN A 245 13.69 -33.97 0.76
C ASN A 245 12.73 -33.58 -0.38
N PRO A 246 12.19 -34.55 -1.15
CA PRO A 246 11.25 -34.29 -2.24
C PRO A 246 9.92 -33.70 -1.76
N THR A 247 9.65 -33.73 -0.45
CA THR A 247 8.45 -33.17 0.19
C THR A 247 8.64 -31.74 0.69
N ALA A 248 9.84 -31.17 0.57
CA ALA A 248 10.02 -29.73 0.72
C ALA A 248 9.37 -29.06 -0.51
N GLY A 249 8.05 -28.90 -0.45
CA GLY A 249 7.29 -28.14 -1.45
C GLY A 249 7.97 -26.78 -1.68
N LEU A 250 7.82 -26.24 -2.89
CA LEU A 250 8.32 -24.92 -3.27
C LEU A 250 7.67 -23.83 -2.40
N VAL A 251 8.07 -23.74 -1.14
CA VAL A 251 7.87 -22.55 -0.33
C VAL A 251 8.85 -21.56 -0.91
N GLU A 252 8.34 -20.57 -1.64
CA GLU A 252 9.16 -19.44 -2.06
C GLU A 252 9.79 -18.82 -0.81
N PRO A 253 11.12 -18.82 -0.69
CA PRO A 253 11.77 -18.34 0.53
C PRO A 253 11.64 -16.81 0.54
N GLY A 254 10.62 -16.30 1.24
CA GLY A 254 10.39 -14.88 1.42
C GLY A 254 10.12 -14.54 2.88
N LEU A 255 10.53 -13.34 3.28
CA LEU A 255 10.16 -12.73 4.56
C LEU A 255 9.07 -11.70 4.33
N VAL A 256 7.84 -12.06 4.69
CA VAL A 256 6.76 -11.10 4.86
C VAL A 256 6.94 -10.41 6.21
N ILE A 257 7.21 -9.10 6.21
CA ILE A 257 7.49 -8.31 7.41
C ILE A 257 6.15 -7.88 8.03
N ARG A 258 5.47 -8.82 8.66
CA ARG A 258 4.12 -8.62 9.22
C ARG A 258 4.08 -7.57 10.33
N GLU A 259 5.20 -7.29 10.98
CA GLU A 259 5.33 -6.23 11.97
C GLU A 259 5.02 -4.85 11.36
N LEU A 260 5.29 -4.67 10.07
CA LEU A 260 5.01 -3.45 9.30
C LEU A 260 3.72 -3.56 8.47
N ALA A 261 2.93 -4.62 8.67
CA ALA A 261 1.62 -4.74 8.05
C ALA A 261 0.70 -3.62 8.54
N PHE A 262 -0.07 -3.05 7.64
CA PHE A 262 -1.16 -2.15 8.00
C PHE A 262 -2.38 -2.41 7.12
N ARG A 263 -3.55 -2.21 7.72
CA ARG A 263 -4.84 -2.43 7.07
C ARG A 263 -5.51 -1.09 6.83
N VAL A 264 -6.12 -0.96 5.66
CA VAL A 264 -6.80 0.26 5.22
C VAL A 264 -8.04 -0.13 4.42
N GLU A 265 -9.12 0.61 4.63
CA GLU A 265 -10.32 0.52 3.80
C GLU A 265 -10.36 1.73 2.88
N THR A 266 -10.63 1.46 1.60
CA THR A 266 -10.60 2.46 0.53
C THR A 266 -11.91 2.38 -0.24
N ALA A 267 -12.67 3.46 -0.21
CA ALA A 267 -13.92 3.59 -0.96
C ALA A 267 -13.65 3.85 -2.45
N ALA A 268 -14.71 3.80 -3.26
CA ALA A 268 -14.60 4.12 -4.69
C ALA A 268 -14.07 5.55 -4.91
N GLY A 269 -12.99 5.68 -5.69
CA GLY A 269 -12.36 6.97 -5.98
C GLY A 269 -11.37 7.46 -4.92
N GLU A 270 -11.19 6.73 -3.82
CA GLU A 270 -10.11 6.94 -2.87
C GLU A 270 -8.85 6.16 -3.30
N PHE A 271 -7.71 6.58 -2.77
CA PHE A 271 -6.43 5.92 -2.99
C PHE A 271 -5.60 5.88 -1.71
N VAL A 272 -4.67 4.94 -1.66
CA VAL A 272 -3.68 4.80 -0.58
C VAL A 272 -2.30 5.13 -1.12
N VAL A 273 -1.54 5.87 -0.33
CA VAL A 273 -0.18 6.30 -0.65
C VAL A 273 0.79 5.61 0.29
N VAL A 274 1.81 4.97 -0.27
CA VAL A 274 2.94 4.39 0.48
C VAL A 274 4.22 5.07 0.02
N GLY A 275 4.92 5.69 0.96
CA GLY A 275 6.08 6.52 0.67
C GLY A 275 7.15 6.49 1.77
N PRO A 276 8.34 7.07 1.51
CA PRO A 276 9.40 7.11 2.49
C PRO A 276 9.05 8.09 3.61
N SER A 277 9.41 7.75 4.84
CA SER A 277 9.42 8.69 5.96
C SER A 277 10.74 9.47 6.02
N SER A 278 10.77 10.51 6.86
CA SER A 278 11.99 11.27 7.15
C SER A 278 13.11 10.41 7.74
N ALA A 279 12.78 9.30 8.43
CA ALA A 279 13.78 8.40 9.03
C ALA A 279 14.70 7.74 8.00
N THR A 280 14.24 7.58 6.75
CA THR A 280 15.06 7.00 5.67
C THR A 280 16.32 7.79 5.38
N ARG A 281 16.36 9.10 5.70
CA ARG A 281 17.54 9.95 5.51
C ARG A 281 18.72 9.52 6.38
N GLU A 282 18.43 9.22 7.64
CA GLU A 282 19.45 8.95 8.66
C GLU A 282 19.85 7.48 8.69
N LEU A 283 18.92 6.59 8.33
CA LEU A 283 19.08 5.15 8.44
C LEU A 283 18.95 4.49 7.06
N PRO A 284 20.07 4.19 6.37
CA PRO A 284 20.02 3.68 5.00
C PRO A 284 19.56 2.22 4.88
N TYR A 285 19.56 1.47 5.99
CA TYR A 285 19.34 0.02 6.01
C TYR A 285 18.02 -0.42 6.66
N ILE A 286 17.08 0.51 6.90
CA ILE A 286 15.72 0.17 7.34
C ILE A 286 14.82 -0.15 6.14
N ALA A 287 13.72 -0.88 6.38
CA ALA A 287 12.80 -1.35 5.35
C ALA A 287 12.43 -0.26 4.31
N GLY A 288 11.93 0.89 4.76
CA GLY A 288 11.54 1.97 3.84
C GLY A 288 12.70 2.54 3.02
N SER A 289 13.92 2.58 3.56
CA SER A 289 15.09 3.02 2.78
C SER A 289 15.46 2.00 1.71
N LEU A 290 15.45 0.70 2.04
CA LEU A 290 15.80 -0.36 1.08
C LEU A 290 14.79 -0.52 -0.05
N MET A 291 13.51 -0.27 0.26
CA MET A 291 12.38 -0.53 -0.64
C MET A 291 11.96 0.70 -1.48
N LEU A 292 12.10 1.90 -0.92
CA LEU A 292 11.58 3.13 -1.52
C LEU A 292 12.67 4.08 -1.99
N ARG A 293 13.95 3.74 -1.79
CA ARG A 293 15.07 4.51 -2.32
C ARG A 293 15.89 3.69 -3.29
N GLU A 294 16.36 4.37 -4.33
CA GLU A 294 17.19 3.80 -5.38
C GLU A 294 18.29 4.80 -5.72
N GLU A 295 19.47 4.31 -6.07
CA GLU A 295 20.54 5.15 -6.60
C GLU A 295 20.70 4.88 -8.09
N LYS A 296 20.58 5.93 -8.91
CA LYS A 296 20.68 5.87 -10.36
C LYS A 296 21.66 6.95 -10.81
N GLU A 297 22.72 6.53 -11.49
CA GLU A 297 23.78 7.44 -12.00
C GLU A 297 24.43 8.30 -10.90
N GLY A 298 24.59 7.74 -9.69
CA GLY A 298 25.17 8.43 -8.53
C GLY A 298 24.21 9.38 -7.79
N GLU A 299 22.95 9.44 -8.23
CA GLU A 299 21.92 10.25 -7.58
C GLU A 299 20.86 9.39 -6.90
N LYS A 300 20.42 9.84 -5.72
CA LYS A 300 19.44 9.13 -4.91
C LYS A 300 18.04 9.61 -5.26
N PHE A 301 17.18 8.64 -5.55
CA PHE A 301 15.77 8.83 -5.82
C PHE A 301 14.92 8.23 -4.70
N GLU A 302 13.74 8.82 -4.50
CA GLU A 302 12.67 8.32 -3.64
C GLU A 302 11.48 7.92 -4.51
N SER A 303 10.84 6.80 -4.18
CA SER A 303 9.63 6.30 -4.84
C SER A 303 8.43 6.38 -3.89
N VAL A 304 7.29 6.80 -4.41
CA VAL A 304 5.97 6.73 -3.76
C VAL A 304 5.03 5.93 -4.65
N TYR A 305 4.16 5.14 -4.03
CA TYR A 305 3.17 4.31 -4.70
C TYR A 305 1.77 4.80 -4.33
N PHE A 306 0.98 5.15 -5.33
CA PHE A 306 -0.44 5.44 -5.21
C PHE A 306 -1.23 4.22 -5.67
N LEU A 307 -2.08 3.68 -4.80
CA LEU A 307 -2.85 2.46 -5.00
C LEU A 307 -4.32 2.82 -5.04
N THR A 308 -4.95 2.68 -6.19
CA THR A 308 -6.38 3.01 -6.39
C THR A 308 -7.15 1.73 -6.72
N PRO A 309 -7.79 1.09 -5.73
CA PRO A 309 -8.64 -0.06 -5.98
C PRO A 309 -9.98 0.37 -6.58
N THR A 310 -10.50 -0.41 -7.52
CA THR A 310 -11.83 -0.24 -8.11
C THR A 310 -12.56 -1.58 -8.14
N VAL A 311 -13.83 -1.57 -7.75
CA VAL A 311 -14.70 -2.74 -7.78
C VAL A 311 -15.58 -2.67 -9.02
N SER A 312 -15.55 -3.72 -9.84
CA SER A 312 -16.43 -3.89 -11.00
C SER A 312 -17.25 -5.16 -10.84
N ARG A 313 -18.55 -5.09 -11.11
CA ARG A 313 -19.46 -6.23 -11.03
C ARG A 313 -19.73 -6.72 -12.44
N ALA A 314 -19.25 -7.91 -12.76
CA ALA A 314 -19.55 -8.59 -14.02
C ALA A 314 -20.77 -9.48 -13.78
N GLY A 315 -21.98 -8.91 -13.88
CA GLY A 315 -23.20 -9.69 -13.69
C GLY A 315 -24.42 -8.85 -13.42
N GLY A 316 -25.23 -8.67 -14.45
CA GLY A 316 -26.58 -8.10 -14.40
C GLY A 316 -26.97 -7.54 -15.77
N PRO A 317 -28.13 -7.93 -16.33
CA PRO A 317 -28.54 -7.64 -17.72
C PRO A 317 -28.69 -6.15 -18.05
#